data_AF-A0A9X4ABH2-F1
#
_entry.id   AF-A0A9X4ABH2-F1
#
_cell.length_a   1.000
_cell.length_b   1.000
_cell.length_c   1.000
_cell.angle_alpha   90.00
_cell.angle_beta   90.00
_cell.angle_gamma   90.00
#
_symmetry.space_group_name_H-M   'P 1'
#
loop_
_entity.id
_entity.type
_entity.pdbx_description
1 polymer ?
#
loop_
_entity_poly.entity_id
_entity_poly.type
_entity_poly.pdbx_seq_one_letter_code
_entity_poly.pdbx_strand_id
1 'polypeptide(L)'
;MTTILPWLTNTEDVTGTDHALGKNCEQLNKLYDTDWKIAGNEYAHETENGCTYLYDDAEGMLVPNPASNTIEVYLKFITKKRIRSTSMIAVKVGYLPEDSMFKNIIQPTVVRLRCSDTHYDLLGRHFDAKIVIAPRKLSSEEYYKHAMEEDLS
;
A
#
# COMPACT_ATOMS: atom_id res chain seq x y z
N MET A 1 -12.73 20.62 -2.59
CA MET A 1 -12.52 19.88 -1.34
C MET A 1 -12.58 18.40 -1.69
N THR A 2 -11.48 17.68 -1.59
CA THR A 2 -11.42 16.25 -1.87
C THR A 2 -11.93 15.53 -0.62
N THR A 3 -13.13 14.95 -0.71
CA THR A 3 -13.77 14.22 0.39
C THR A 3 -12.96 12.96 0.68
N ILE A 4 -12.03 13.04 1.63
CA ILE A 4 -11.36 11.86 2.17
C ILE A 4 -12.38 11.20 3.08
N LEU A 5 -12.92 10.07 2.62
CA LEU A 5 -13.87 9.28 3.40
C LEU A 5 -13.23 8.93 4.75
N PRO A 6 -13.89 9.20 5.89
CA PRO A 6 -13.28 9.11 7.22
C PRO A 6 -12.80 7.70 7.60
N TRP A 7 -13.22 6.65 6.90
CA TRP A 7 -12.69 5.29 7.12
C TRP A 7 -11.34 5.03 6.41
N LEU A 8 -10.92 5.91 5.49
CA LEU A 8 -9.56 5.89 4.92
C LEU A 8 -8.49 6.43 5.89
N THR A 9 -8.87 6.86 7.10
CA THR A 9 -7.92 7.35 8.12
C THR A 9 -7.41 6.26 9.04
N ASN A 10 -8.16 5.16 9.21
CA ASN A 10 -7.69 4.02 10.01
C ASN A 10 -6.72 3.21 9.17
N THR A 11 -5.44 3.46 9.42
CA THR A 11 -4.35 2.77 8.76
C THR A 11 -3.39 2.20 9.80
N GLU A 12 -2.71 1.13 9.44
CA GLU A 12 -1.64 0.55 10.23
C GLU A 12 -0.33 0.59 9.47
N ASP A 13 0.73 1.06 10.11
CA ASP A 13 2.02 1.23 9.47
C ASP A 13 2.70 -0.11 9.19
N VAL A 14 3.24 -0.24 7.99
CA VAL A 14 4.15 -1.34 7.63
C VAL A 14 5.56 -0.93 8.05
N THR A 15 6.22 -1.80 8.80
CA THR A 15 7.55 -1.55 9.33
C THR A 15 8.63 -2.32 8.57
N GLY A 16 9.87 -1.85 8.65
CA GLY A 16 11.04 -2.50 8.03
C GLY A 16 11.07 -2.47 6.51
N THR A 17 10.47 -1.46 5.89
CA THR A 17 10.45 -1.27 4.43
C THR A 17 11.86 -1.20 3.84
N ASP A 18 12.76 -0.43 4.47
CA ASP A 18 14.16 -0.31 4.06
C ASP A 18 14.91 -1.65 4.06
N HIS A 19 14.64 -2.51 5.04
CA HIS A 19 15.26 -3.83 5.11
C HIS A 19 14.67 -4.76 4.04
N ALA A 20 13.36 -4.71 3.82
CA ALA A 20 12.68 -5.56 2.86
C ALA A 20 13.02 -5.20 1.40
N LEU A 21 13.15 -3.91 1.09
CA LEU A 21 13.35 -3.39 -0.26
C LEU A 21 14.81 -3.06 -0.59
N GLY A 22 15.69 -3.17 0.40
CA GLY A 22 17.08 -2.77 0.30
C GLY A 22 17.26 -1.25 0.45
N LYS A 23 18.51 -0.85 0.73
CA LYS A 23 18.88 0.57 0.87
C LYS A 23 18.44 1.35 -0.37
N ASN A 24 17.87 2.55 -0.17
CA ASN A 24 17.34 3.39 -1.25
C ASN A 24 16.35 2.67 -2.19
N CYS A 25 15.64 1.68 -1.68
CA CYS A 25 14.64 0.90 -2.41
C CYS A 25 15.18 0.22 -3.69
N GLU A 26 16.41 -0.31 -3.67
CA GLU A 26 17.04 -1.00 -4.80
C GLU A 26 16.15 -2.07 -5.47
N GLN A 27 15.36 -2.81 -4.67
CA GLN A 27 14.44 -3.80 -5.21
C GLN A 27 13.30 -3.18 -6.01
N LEU A 28 12.77 -2.03 -5.58
CA LEU A 28 11.75 -1.31 -6.35
C LEU A 28 12.32 -0.74 -7.65
N ASN A 29 13.55 -0.22 -7.64
CA ASN A 29 14.23 0.24 -8.86
C ASN A 29 14.29 -0.89 -9.91
N LYS A 30 14.75 -2.09 -9.51
CA LYS A 30 14.83 -3.26 -10.41
C LYS A 30 13.48 -3.68 -10.99
N LEU A 31 12.41 -3.55 -10.21
CA LEU A 31 11.05 -3.84 -10.66
C LEU A 31 10.61 -2.82 -11.72
N TYR A 32 10.84 -1.53 -11.47
CA TYR A 32 10.46 -0.47 -12.41
C TYR A 32 11.29 -0.52 -13.70
N ASP A 33 12.58 -0.84 -13.61
CA ASP A 33 13.47 -1.08 -14.77
C ASP A 33 13.00 -2.25 -15.66
N THR A 34 12.18 -3.15 -15.11
CA THR A 34 11.61 -4.30 -15.82
C THR A 34 10.11 -4.16 -16.12
N ASP A 35 9.62 -2.91 -16.16
CA ASP A 35 8.25 -2.52 -16.47
C ASP A 35 7.18 -3.08 -15.50
N TRP A 36 7.56 -3.45 -14.28
CA TRP A 36 6.59 -3.73 -13.23
C TRP A 36 6.09 -2.43 -12.63
N LYS A 37 4.80 -2.37 -12.34
CA LYS A 37 4.15 -1.26 -11.65
C LYS A 37 3.37 -1.77 -10.47
N ILE A 38 3.25 -0.98 -9.42
CA ILE A 38 2.39 -1.29 -8.28
C ILE A 38 0.95 -1.46 -8.80
N ALA A 39 0.27 -2.51 -8.35
CA ALA A 39 -1.11 -2.79 -8.73
C ALA A 39 -2.07 -1.89 -7.93
N GLY A 40 -2.18 -0.62 -8.32
CA GLY A 40 -3.05 0.39 -7.72
C GLY A 40 -3.20 1.61 -8.63
N ASN A 41 -4.00 2.57 -8.19
CA ASN A 41 -4.11 3.88 -8.80
C ASN A 41 -2.99 4.79 -8.31
N GLU A 42 -2.25 5.36 -9.25
CA GLU A 42 -1.10 6.23 -8.98
C GLU A 42 -1.51 7.70 -9.05
N TYR A 43 -1.07 8.47 -8.06
CA TYR A 43 -1.16 9.93 -8.02
C TYR A 43 0.24 10.49 -7.84
N ALA A 44 0.71 11.26 -8.82
CA ALA A 44 2.02 11.89 -8.74
C ALA A 44 1.89 13.32 -8.18
N HIS A 45 2.77 13.66 -7.24
CA HIS A 45 2.99 15.03 -6.80
C HIS A 45 4.45 15.38 -7.05
N GLU A 46 4.68 16.30 -7.98
CA GLU A 46 6.01 16.77 -8.35
C GLU A 46 6.27 18.13 -7.70
N THR A 47 7.48 18.28 -7.16
CA THR A 47 7.98 19.53 -6.56
C THR A 47 9.34 19.86 -7.16
N GLU A 48 9.83 21.08 -6.94
CA GLU A 48 11.16 21.50 -7.42
C GLU A 48 12.32 20.62 -6.89
N ASN A 49 12.11 19.90 -5.78
CA ASN A 49 13.16 19.15 -5.08
C ASN A 49 12.92 17.63 -5.08
N GLY A 50 11.97 17.14 -5.86
CA GLY A 50 11.66 15.72 -5.93
C GLY A 50 10.22 15.40 -6.31
N CYS A 51 9.92 14.10 -6.38
CA CYS A 51 8.60 13.57 -6.70
C CYS A 51 8.11 12.60 -5.62
N THR A 52 6.80 12.59 -5.40
CA THR A 52 6.12 11.62 -4.54
C THR A 52 5.05 10.92 -5.37
N TYR A 53 5.12 9.60 -5.44
CA TYR A 53 4.09 8.76 -6.06
C TYR A 53 3.25 8.13 -4.95
N LEU A 54 1.97 8.49 -4.90
CA LEU A 54 1.01 8.00 -3.92
C LEU A 54 0.11 6.95 -4.55
N TYR A 55 -0.14 5.88 -3.80
CA TYR A 55 -1.06 4.81 -4.19
C TYR A 55 -2.05 4.56 -3.07
N ASP A 56 -3.30 5.00 -3.21
CA ASP A 56 -4.29 4.93 -2.13
C ASP A 56 -5.03 3.58 -2.04
N ASP A 57 -4.97 2.77 -3.09
CA ASP A 57 -5.73 1.51 -3.21
C ASP A 57 -4.89 0.35 -3.75
N ALA A 58 -3.58 0.36 -3.50
CA ALA A 58 -2.69 -0.70 -3.96
C ALA A 58 -3.09 -2.07 -3.38
N GLU A 59 -2.97 -3.11 -4.20
CA GLU A 59 -3.27 -4.49 -3.80
C GLU A 59 -2.10 -5.09 -3.03
N GLY A 60 -2.37 -5.64 -1.85
CA GLY A 60 -1.38 -6.33 -1.03
C GLY A 60 -1.90 -7.63 -0.44
N MET A 61 -1.01 -8.31 0.27
CA MET A 61 -1.32 -9.54 0.99
C MET A 61 -0.53 -9.58 2.30
N LEU A 62 -1.23 -9.95 3.37
CA LEU A 62 -0.62 -10.29 4.65
C LEU A 62 -0.37 -11.78 4.69
N VAL A 63 0.85 -12.18 5.04
CA VAL A 63 1.24 -13.59 5.08
C VAL A 63 1.83 -13.89 6.46
N PRO A 64 1.19 -14.74 7.28
CA PRO A 64 1.77 -15.15 8.55
C PRO A 64 3.01 -16.01 8.29
N ASN A 65 4.12 -15.67 8.93
CA ASN A 65 5.36 -16.44 8.89
C ASN A 65 5.46 -17.30 10.17
N PRO A 66 5.28 -18.63 10.07
CA PRO A 66 5.26 -19.50 11.24
C PRO A 66 6.64 -19.66 11.91
N ALA A 67 7.73 -19.36 11.20
CA ALA A 67 9.08 -19.48 11.75
C ALA A 67 9.46 -18.28 12.63
N SER A 68 9.03 -17.07 12.27
CA SER A 68 9.34 -15.84 12.99
C SER A 68 8.17 -15.32 13.84
N ASN A 69 6.99 -15.92 13.74
CA ASN A 69 5.76 -15.43 14.36
C ASN A 69 5.44 -13.95 13.99
N THR A 70 5.84 -13.54 12.79
CA THR A 70 5.58 -12.19 12.26
C THR A 70 4.62 -12.28 11.08
N ILE A 71 3.95 -11.17 10.77
CA ILE A 71 3.13 -11.06 9.57
C ILE A 71 3.90 -10.26 8.54
N GLU A 72 4.23 -10.91 7.44
CA GLU A 72 4.89 -10.28 6.30
C GLU A 72 3.86 -9.55 5.44
N VAL A 73 4.23 -8.37 4.97
CA VAL A 73 3.40 -7.58 4.06
C VAL A 73 3.99 -7.67 2.67
N TYR A 74 3.18 -8.15 1.73
CA TYR A 74 3.51 -8.24 0.32
C TYR A 74 2.69 -7.23 -0.48
N LEU A 75 3.34 -6.55 -1.41
CA LEU A 75 2.72 -5.63 -2.37
C LEU A 75 2.67 -6.30 -3.74
N LYS A 76 1.53 -6.17 -4.42
CA LYS A 76 1.32 -6.73 -5.74
C LYS A 76 1.83 -5.78 -6.82
N PHE A 77 2.53 -6.36 -7.79
CA PHE A 77 2.97 -5.67 -8.99
C PHE A 77 2.37 -6.33 -10.23
N ILE A 78 2.08 -5.51 -11.23
CA ILE A 78 1.57 -5.91 -12.53
C ILE A 78 2.48 -5.39 -13.63
N THR A 79 2.55 -6.12 -14.74
CA THR A 79 3.17 -5.61 -15.97
C THR A 79 2.21 -5.83 -17.14
N LYS A 80 2.09 -4.84 -18.02
CA LYS A 80 1.33 -4.92 -19.28
C LYS A 80 2.32 -5.08 -20.42
N LYS A 81 2.55 -6.31 -20.88
CA LYS A 81 3.26 -6.53 -22.15
C LYS A 81 2.25 -6.42 -23.30
N ARG A 82 2.57 -5.62 -24.32
CA ARG A 82 1.69 -5.37 -25.50
C ARG A 82 1.14 -6.64 -26.19
N ILE A 83 1.74 -7.80 -25.95
CA ILE A 83 1.46 -9.06 -26.68
C ILE A 83 1.06 -10.22 -25.74
N ARG A 84 1.20 -10.10 -24.41
CA ARG A 84 0.92 -11.21 -23.46
C ARG A 84 0.00 -10.79 -22.32
N SER A 85 -0.62 -11.78 -21.69
CA SER A 85 -1.42 -11.64 -20.47
C SER A 85 -0.68 -10.85 -19.40
N THR A 86 -1.43 -9.99 -18.69
CA THR A 86 -0.95 -9.25 -17.51
C THR A 86 -0.28 -10.24 -16.56
N SER A 87 1.03 -10.12 -16.39
CA SER A 87 1.76 -10.91 -15.40
C SER A 87 1.64 -10.22 -14.05
N MET A 88 1.56 -11.01 -12.97
CA MET A 88 1.40 -10.53 -11.61
C MET A 88 2.44 -11.19 -10.72
N ILE A 89 3.06 -10.40 -9.85
CA ILE A 89 3.95 -10.88 -8.79
C ILE A 89 3.59 -10.19 -7.48
N ALA A 90 4.00 -10.78 -6.37
CA ALA A 90 3.91 -10.19 -5.04
C ALA A 90 5.31 -10.09 -4.45
N VAL A 91 5.64 -8.93 -3.89
CA VAL A 91 6.97 -8.63 -3.36
C VAL A 91 6.85 -8.23 -1.91
N LYS A 92 7.65 -8.83 -1.04
CA LYS A 92 7.71 -8.47 0.38
C LYS A 92 8.18 -7.02 0.51
N VAL A 93 7.35 -6.18 1.12
CA VAL A 93 7.64 -4.76 1.37
C VAL A 93 7.87 -4.46 2.85
N GLY A 94 7.64 -5.41 3.75
CA GLY A 94 7.88 -5.21 5.17
C GLY A 94 7.16 -6.22 6.04
N TYR A 95 6.89 -5.84 7.28
CA TYR A 95 6.17 -6.63 8.27
C TYR A 95 5.30 -5.75 9.16
N LEU A 96 4.28 -6.37 9.76
CA LEU A 96 3.49 -5.71 10.78
C LEU A 96 4.18 -5.71 12.14
N PRO A 97 3.94 -4.68 12.97
CA PRO A 97 4.43 -4.65 14.33
C PRO A 97 3.76 -5.76 15.18
N GLU A 98 4.41 -6.18 16.26
CA GLU A 98 3.95 -7.32 17.08
C GLU A 98 2.60 -7.06 17.77
N ASP A 99 2.32 -5.81 18.10
CA ASP A 99 1.07 -5.36 18.70
C ASP A 99 -0.05 -5.13 17.68
N SER A 100 0.21 -5.42 16.41
CA SER A 100 -0.72 -5.20 15.31
C SER A 100 -2.10 -5.80 15.55
N MET A 101 -3.14 -5.11 15.08
CA MET A 101 -4.49 -5.65 15.11
C MET A 101 -4.67 -6.90 14.24
N PHE A 102 -3.81 -7.11 13.24
CA PHE A 102 -3.82 -8.31 12.41
C PHE A 102 -2.96 -9.44 12.96
N LYS A 103 -2.31 -9.31 14.13
CA LYS A 103 -1.37 -10.31 14.69
C LYS A 103 -1.89 -11.75 14.79
N ASN A 104 -3.21 -11.93 14.80
CA ASN A 104 -3.86 -13.24 14.91
C ASN A 104 -4.29 -13.86 13.57
N ILE A 105 -3.94 -13.26 12.42
CA ILE A 105 -4.24 -13.92 11.14
C ILE A 105 -3.44 -15.22 11.01
N ILE A 106 -4.13 -16.28 10.60
CA ILE A 106 -3.55 -17.63 10.46
C ILE A 106 -3.47 -18.08 9.00
N GLN A 107 -3.99 -17.26 8.07
CA GLN A 107 -4.00 -17.54 6.64
C GLN A 107 -3.61 -16.29 5.86
N PRO A 108 -3.03 -16.46 4.65
CA PRO A 108 -2.79 -15.35 3.75
C PRO A 108 -4.06 -14.55 3.50
N THR A 109 -4.00 -13.24 3.70
CA THR A 109 -5.17 -12.35 3.65
C THR A 109 -4.91 -11.20 2.68
N VAL A 110 -5.78 -11.04 1.69
CA VAL A 110 -5.69 -9.92 0.74
C VAL A 110 -6.12 -8.61 1.43
N VAL A 111 -5.32 -7.57 1.25
CA VAL A 111 -5.56 -6.25 1.85
C VAL A 111 -5.38 -5.13 0.82
N ARG A 112 -5.78 -3.92 1.20
CA ARG A 112 -5.44 -2.69 0.48
C ARG A 112 -4.32 -1.98 1.24
N LEU A 113 -3.40 -1.42 0.48
CA LEU A 113 -2.26 -0.67 0.99
C LEU A 113 -2.34 0.76 0.47
N ARG A 114 -2.07 1.71 1.36
CA ARG A 114 -1.65 3.06 1.00
C ARG A 114 -0.13 3.05 0.89
N CYS A 115 0.42 3.41 -0.25
CA CYS A 115 1.86 3.48 -0.45
C CYS A 115 2.29 4.90 -0.80
N SER A 116 3.48 5.29 -0.33
CA SER A 116 4.17 6.50 -0.75
C SER A 116 5.56 6.10 -1.22
N ASP A 117 5.87 6.43 -2.46
CA ASP A 117 7.18 6.23 -3.05
C ASP A 117 7.78 7.59 -3.37
N THR A 118 8.73 8.01 -2.55
CA THR A 118 9.23 9.38 -2.52
C THR A 118 10.67 9.43 -2.98
N HIS A 119 10.97 10.32 -3.92
CA HIS A 119 12.31 10.56 -4.45
C HIS A 119 12.68 12.01 -4.20
N TYR A 120 13.70 12.23 -3.37
CA TYR A 120 14.26 13.56 -3.13
C TYR A 120 15.73 13.58 -3.57
N ASP A 121 16.13 14.65 -4.26
CA ASP A 121 17.48 14.76 -4.84
C ASP A 121 18.62 14.61 -3.82
N LEU A 122 18.38 15.03 -2.57
CA LEU A 122 19.39 15.01 -1.50
C LEU A 122 19.19 13.89 -0.47
N LEU A 123 17.97 13.33 -0.36
CA LEU A 123 17.63 12.33 0.66
C LEU A 123 17.53 10.91 0.08
N GLY A 124 17.62 10.76 -1.24
CA GLY A 124 17.46 9.49 -1.92
C GLY A 124 15.98 9.09 -2.01
N ARG A 125 15.78 7.78 -2.21
CA ARG A 125 14.46 7.19 -2.41
C ARG A 125 13.98 6.53 -1.12
N HIS A 126 12.75 6.85 -0.71
CA HIS A 126 12.10 6.33 0.48
C HIS A 126 10.76 5.70 0.10
N PHE A 127 10.41 4.59 0.75
CA PHE A 127 9.15 3.91 0.53
C PHE A 127 8.43 3.63 1.85
N ASP A 128 7.20 4.12 1.93
CA ASP A 128 6.28 3.87 3.04
C ASP A 128 5.06 3.09 2.55
N ALA A 129 4.58 2.17 3.39
CA ALA A 129 3.32 1.48 3.18
C ALA A 129 2.50 1.44 4.45
N LYS A 130 1.18 1.52 4.31
CA LYS A 130 0.20 1.36 5.39
C LYS A 130 -0.93 0.46 4.96
N ILE A 131 -1.39 -0.43 5.84
CA ILE A 131 -2.61 -1.22 5.61
C ILE A 131 -3.81 -0.33 5.84
N VAL A 132 -4.76 -0.35 4.91
CA VAL A 132 -6.08 0.26 5.10
C VAL A 132 -6.95 -0.72 5.89
N ILE A 133 -7.29 -0.37 7.12
CA ILE A 133 -8.02 -1.25 8.06
C ILE A 133 -9.53 -1.32 7.73
N ALA A 134 -10.08 -0.27 7.11
CA ALA A 134 -11.52 -0.16 6.96
C ALA A 134 -12.15 -1.26 6.06
N PRO A 135 -13.32 -1.78 6.45
CA PRO A 135 -14.04 -2.76 5.65
C PRO A 135 -14.50 -2.15 4.31
N ARG A 136 -14.26 -2.87 3.21
CA ARG A 136 -14.68 -2.52 1.85
C ARG A 136 -16.19 -2.47 1.63
N LYS A 137 -16.97 -2.96 2.59
CA LYS A 137 -18.43 -2.97 2.55
C LYS A 137 -18.89 -2.49 3.91
N LEU A 138 -19.08 -1.18 4.04
CA LEU A 138 -20.01 -0.68 5.04
C LEU A 138 -21.33 -1.42 4.80
N SER A 139 -21.97 -1.90 5.87
CA SER A 139 -23.38 -2.20 5.76
C SER A 139 -24.11 -0.91 5.36
N SER A 140 -25.28 -0.99 4.71
CA SER A 140 -26.05 0.22 4.37
C SER A 140 -26.25 1.12 5.59
N GLU A 141 -26.38 0.51 6.78
CA GLU A 141 -26.55 1.18 8.06
C GLU A 141 -25.32 1.99 8.52
N GLU A 142 -24.11 1.45 8.32
CA GLU A 142 -22.87 2.18 8.61
C GLU A 142 -22.62 3.31 7.63
N TYR A 143 -23.04 3.17 6.37
CA TYR A 143 -22.99 4.25 5.38
C TYR A 143 -23.92 5.41 5.78
N TYR A 144 -25.18 5.13 6.13
CA TYR A 144 -26.15 6.17 6.54
C TYR A 144 -25.77 6.91 7.82
N LYS A 145 -25.02 6.27 8.73
CA LYS A 145 -24.53 6.93 9.96
C LYS A 145 -23.43 7.97 9.70
N HIS A 146 -22.71 7.83 8.58
CA HIS A 146 -21.51 8.62 8.28
C HIS A 146 -21.63 9.48 7.02
N ALA A 147 -22.67 9.27 6.22
CA ALA A 147 -23.06 10.22 5.19
C ALA A 147 -23.58 11.50 5.88
N MET A 148 -22.72 12.51 6.00
CA MET A 148 -23.20 13.86 6.23
C MET A 148 -24.02 14.25 5.00
N GLU A 149 -25.31 14.51 5.19
CA GLU A 149 -26.10 15.23 4.20
C GLU A 149 -25.43 16.59 4.00
N GLU A 150 -24.83 16.80 2.82
CA GLU A 150 -24.63 18.16 2.33
C GLU A 150 -26.03 18.71 2.11
N ASP A 151 -26.48 19.51 3.07
CA ASP A 151 -27.63 20.39 2.95
C ASP A 151 -27.27 21.37 1.81
N LEU A 152 -27.62 20.99 0.57
CA LEU A 152 -27.61 21.87 -0.59
C LEU A 152 -28.81 22.81 -0.45
N SER A 153 -28.72 23.72 0.52
CA SER A 153 -29.60 24.89 0.65
C SER A 153 -29.14 26.02 -0.26
#